data_AF-A0AAW0XF16-F1
#
_entry.id   AF-A0AAW0XF16-F1
#
_cell.length_a   1.000
_cell.length_b   1.000
_cell.length_c   1.000
_cell.angle_alpha   90.00
_cell.angle_beta   90.00
_cell.angle_gamma   90.00
#
_symmetry.space_group_name_H-M   'P 1'
#
loop_
_entity.id
_entity.type
_entity.pdbx_description
1 polymer ?
#
loop_
_entity_poly.entity_id
_entity_poly.type
_entity_poly.pdbx_seq_one_letter_code
_entity_poly.pdbx_strand_id
1 'polypeptide(L)'
;MIKPENVETVRYFCQRFGTLIWDAALHDFLFNDNTRQRLGSGTYGVCYSAGVASNTWVTKLFDDTESSVESLLQEVEAMEALKDIPGIQKMIAVCPERLTIVTEYAG
;
A
#
# COMPACT_ATOMS: atom_id res chain seq x y z
N MET A 1 12.54 0.44 -12.02
CA MET A 1 11.51 1.36 -12.51
C MET A 1 10.27 0.51 -12.71
N ILE A 2 9.15 0.85 -12.07
CA ILE A 2 7.93 0.04 -12.14
C ILE A 2 7.38 0.06 -13.57
N LYS A 3 6.96 -1.09 -14.07
CA LYS A 3 6.39 -1.20 -15.42
C LYS A 3 5.08 -0.39 -15.54
N PRO A 4 4.90 0.44 -16.59
CA PRO A 4 3.69 1.26 -16.76
C PRO A 4 2.39 0.44 -16.73
N GLU A 5 2.38 -0.75 -17.32
CA GLU A 5 1.23 -1.64 -17.35
C GLU A 5 0.80 -2.11 -15.94
N ASN A 6 1.76 -2.27 -15.02
CA ASN A 6 1.46 -2.63 -13.63
C ASN A 6 0.79 -1.46 -12.91
N VAL A 7 1.26 -0.23 -13.14
CA VAL A 7 0.67 0.99 -12.58
C VAL A 7 -0.77 1.17 -13.07
N GLU A 8 -1.02 0.99 -14.37
CA GLU A 8 -2.34 1.11 -14.96
C GLU A 8 -3.30 0.03 -14.44
N THR A 9 -2.83 -1.22 -14.34
CA THR A 9 -3.60 -2.35 -13.82
C THR A 9 -4.05 -2.10 -12.38
N VAL A 10 -3.12 -1.71 -11.50
CA VAL A 10 -3.43 -1.41 -10.09
C VAL A 10 -4.38 -0.22 -9.99
N ARG A 11 -4.17 0.83 -10.77
CA ARG A 11 -5.04 2.02 -10.77
C ARG A 11 -6.46 1.68 -11.18
N TYR A 12 -6.63 0.95 -12.29
CA TYR A 12 -7.94 0.51 -12.78
C TYR A 12 -8.67 -0.32 -11.73
N PHE A 13 -7.97 -1.26 -11.08
CA PHE A 13 -8.55 -2.09 -10.04
C PHE A 13 -8.99 -1.26 -8.83
N CYS A 14 -8.13 -0.39 -8.30
CA CYS A 14 -8.47 0.47 -7.16
C CYS A 14 -9.69 1.35 -7.43
N GLN A 15 -9.80 1.91 -8.65
CA GLN A 15 -10.97 2.70 -9.06
C GLN A 15 -12.27 1.90 -9.03
N ARG A 16 -12.23 0.61 -9.42
CA ARG A 16 -13.40 -0.28 -9.39
C ARG A 16 -13.91 -0.54 -7.98
N PHE A 17 -13.01 -0.61 -6.99
CA PHE A 17 -13.37 -0.82 -5.58
C PHE A 17 -13.65 0.48 -4.81
N GLY A 18 -13.42 1.65 -5.43
CA GLY A 18 -13.53 2.95 -4.76
C GLY A 18 -12.41 3.18 -3.74
N THR A 19 -11.30 2.46 -3.87
CA THR A 19 -10.12 2.60 -3.02
C THR A 19 -9.44 3.94 -3.30
N LEU A 20 -9.06 4.65 -2.24
CA LEU A 20 -8.33 5.91 -2.36
C LEU A 20 -6.95 5.68 -3.01
N ILE A 21 -6.61 6.49 -4.00
CA ILE A 21 -5.33 6.43 -4.70
C ILE A 21 -4.48 7.63 -4.29
N TRP A 22 -3.26 7.35 -3.82
CA TRP A 22 -2.24 8.37 -3.59
C TRP A 22 -1.30 8.44 -4.79
N ASP A 23 -0.96 9.66 -5.19
CA ASP A 23 0.11 9.86 -6.16
C ASP A 23 1.49 9.62 -5.52
N ALA A 24 2.49 9.44 -6.38
CA ALA A 24 3.85 9.18 -5.97
C ALA A 24 4.45 10.31 -5.11
N ALA A 25 4.06 11.58 -5.35
CA ALA A 25 4.64 12.71 -4.65
C ALA A 25 4.14 12.79 -3.20
N LEU A 26 2.85 12.57 -2.98
CA LEU A 26 2.27 12.48 -1.64
C LEU A 26 2.83 11.27 -0.90
N HIS A 27 2.89 10.12 -1.56
CA HIS A 27 3.54 8.94 -0.99
C HIS A 27 4.98 9.30 -0.57
N ASP A 28 5.82 9.74 -1.50
CA ASP A 28 7.22 10.02 -1.20
C ASP A 28 7.37 11.10 -0.12
N PHE A 29 6.51 12.11 -0.06
CA PHE A 29 6.52 13.10 1.02
C PHE A 29 6.27 12.48 2.40
N LEU A 30 5.28 11.59 2.52
CA LEU A 30 4.97 10.89 3.77
C LEU A 30 6.03 9.84 4.14
N PHE A 31 6.76 9.34 3.14
CA PHE A 31 7.71 8.23 3.28
C PHE A 31 9.19 8.65 3.12
N ASN A 32 9.51 9.94 2.95
CA ASN A 32 10.87 10.43 2.71
C ASN A 32 11.74 10.37 3.98
N ASP A 33 12.37 9.22 4.16
CA ASP A 33 13.81 9.06 4.42
C ASP A 33 14.43 9.23 5.81
N ASN A 34 13.70 9.50 6.90
CA ASN A 34 14.28 9.28 8.26
C ASN A 34 13.31 8.71 9.31
N THR A 35 12.02 8.58 8.98
CA THR A 35 11.01 8.03 9.89
C THR A 35 10.58 6.62 9.51
N ARG A 36 11.07 6.09 8.38
CA ARG A 36 10.73 4.74 7.94
C ARG A 36 11.49 3.69 8.75
N GLN A 37 10.76 2.83 9.43
CA GLN A 37 11.33 1.68 10.12
C GLN A 37 10.82 0.41 9.45
N ARG A 38 11.75 -0.46 9.03
CA ARG A 38 11.38 -1.78 8.52
C ARG A 38 10.74 -2.59 9.63
N LEU A 39 9.52 -3.05 9.40
CA LEU A 39 8.76 -3.91 10.32
C LEU A 39 9.01 -5.39 10.02
N GLY A 40 9.18 -5.74 8.75
CA GLY A 40 9.37 -7.13 8.32
C GLY A 40 9.40 -7.26 6.81
N SER A 41 9.52 -8.50 6.32
CA SER A 41 9.43 -8.84 4.91
C SER A 41 8.69 -10.16 4.72
N GLY A 42 8.06 -10.32 3.57
CA GLY A 42 7.36 -11.53 3.16
C GLY A 42 7.68 -11.90 1.72
N THR A 43 6.94 -12.87 1.19
CA THR A 43 7.17 -13.46 -0.14
C THR A 43 7.00 -12.47 -1.29
N TYR A 44 6.17 -11.44 -1.11
CA TYR A 44 5.79 -10.47 -2.15
C TYR A 44 6.36 -9.06 -1.90
N GLY A 45 7.16 -8.88 -0.84
CA GLY A 45 7.78 -7.58 -0.57
C GLY A 45 8.11 -7.29 0.90
N VAL A 46 8.12 -6.01 1.26
CA VAL A 46 8.62 -5.51 2.56
C VAL A 46 7.62 -4.55 3.20
N CYS A 47 7.48 -4.65 4.52
CA CYS A 47 6.64 -3.74 5.30
C CYS A 47 7.49 -2.72 6.05
N TYR A 48 7.09 -1.46 5.96
CA TYR A 48 7.67 -0.35 6.70
C TYR A 48 6.59 0.33 7.54
N SER A 49 6.91 0.79 8.74
CA SER A 49 6.16 1.89 9.35
C SER A 49 6.76 3.19 8.87
N ALA A 50 5.93 4.20 8.64
CA ALA A 50 6.38 5.57 8.52
C ALA A 50 5.28 6.51 9.03
N GLY A 51 5.67 7.71 9.39
CA GLY A 51 4.75 8.66 9.98
C GLY A 51 5.26 10.07 9.88
N VAL A 52 4.31 11.00 9.94
CA VAL A 52 4.56 12.44 10.06
C VAL A 52 3.85 12.91 11.32
N ALA A 53 4.60 13.57 12.21
CA ALA A 53 4.11 14.01 13.52
C ALA A 53 3.53 12.86 14.36
N SER A 54 2.26 12.95 14.76
CA SER A 54 1.59 11.98 15.63
C SER A 54 0.88 10.85 14.88
N ASN A 55 0.95 10.83 13.55
CA ASN A 55 0.30 9.81 12.73
C ASN A 55 1.34 8.82 12.20
N THR A 56 1.13 7.54 12.51
CA THR A 56 1.93 6.42 12.02
C THR A 56 1.07 5.54 11.13
N TRP A 57 1.62 5.16 9.99
CA TRP A 57 1.02 4.26 9.02
C TRP A 57 1.95 3.08 8.76
N VAL A 58 1.39 2.03 8.18
CA VAL A 58 2.16 0.91 7.63
C VAL A 58 2.07 0.95 6.12
N THR A 59 3.19 0.66 5.46
CA THR A 59 3.28 0.58 4.01
C THR A 59 3.84 -0.76 3.62
N LYS A 60 3.06 -1.49 2.84
CA LYS A 60 3.43 -2.76 2.24
C LYS A 60 3.93 -2.46 0.84
N LEU A 61 5.24 -2.52 0.65
CA LEU A 61 5.91 -2.31 -0.63
C LEU A 61 6.03 -3.66 -1.33
N PHE A 62 5.39 -3.77 -2.49
CA PHE A 62 5.39 -4.98 -3.30
C PHE A 62 6.51 -4.93 -4.35
N ASP A 63 7.08 -6.09 -4.67
CA ASP A 63 8.08 -6.19 -5.72
C ASP A 63 7.44 -5.97 -7.10
N ASP A 64 8.21 -5.45 -8.06
CA ASP A 64 7.74 -5.23 -9.44
C ASP A 64 7.77 -6.53 -10.26
N THR A 65 6.91 -7.48 -9.87
CA THR A 65 6.72 -8.78 -10.51
C THR A 65 5.24 -9.05 -10.72
N GLU A 66 4.88 -9.82 -11.75
CA GLU A 66 3.47 -10.17 -12.03
C GLU A 66 2.79 -10.82 -10.82
N SER A 67 3.46 -11.75 -10.16
CA SER A 67 2.94 -12.43 -8.95
C SER A 67 2.74 -11.48 -7.76
N SER A 68 3.60 -10.48 -7.59
CA SER A 68 3.46 -9.48 -6.52
C SER A 68 2.36 -8.47 -6.83
N VAL A 69 2.16 -8.13 -8.10
CA VAL A 69 1.00 -7.32 -8.54
C VAL A 69 -0.29 -8.09 -8.29
N GLU A 70 -0.39 -9.37 -8.67
CA GLU A 70 -1.54 -10.21 -8.36
C GLU A 70 -1.83 -10.27 -6.85
N SER A 71 -0.78 -10.42 -6.03
CA SER A 71 -0.88 -10.42 -4.57
C SER A 71 -1.40 -9.08 -4.04
N LEU A 72 -0.93 -7.96 -4.59
CA LEU A 72 -1.41 -6.62 -4.25
C LEU A 72 -2.91 -6.48 -4.55
N LEU A 73 -3.35 -6.90 -5.74
CA LEU A 73 -4.77 -6.81 -6.13
C LEU A 73 -5.66 -7.66 -5.22
N GLN A 74 -5.24 -8.89 -4.91
CA GLN A 74 -5.95 -9.77 -3.98
C GLN A 74 -6.04 -9.16 -2.58
N GLU A 75 -4.97 -8.51 -2.12
CA GLU A 75 -4.95 -7.86 -0.81
C GLU A 75 -5.86 -6.62 -0.78
N VAL A 76 -5.87 -5.80 -1.82
CA VAL A 76 -6.82 -4.68 -1.95
C VAL A 76 -8.27 -5.17 -1.90
N GLU A 77 -8.60 -6.21 -2.66
CA GLU A 77 -9.94 -6.80 -2.66
C GLU A 77 -10.34 -7.33 -1.28
N ALA A 78 -9.44 -8.08 -0.62
CA ALA A 78 -9.69 -8.61 0.72
C ALA A 78 -9.87 -7.49 1.75
N MET A 79 -9.02 -6.46 1.74
CA MET A 79 -9.11 -5.35 2.70
C MET A 79 -10.37 -4.52 2.48
N GLU A 80 -10.79 -4.28 1.23
CA GLU A 80 -12.06 -3.60 0.94
C GLU A 80 -13.27 -4.41 1.39
N ALA A 81 -13.24 -5.73 1.22
CA ALA A 81 -14.31 -6.61 1.70
C ALA A 81 -14.43 -6.66 3.23
N LEU A 82 -13.33 -6.39 3.94
CA LEU A 82 -13.23 -6.52 5.40
C LEU A 82 -13.22 -5.17 6.14
N LYS A 83 -13.33 -4.04 5.44
CA LYS A 83 -13.13 -2.69 6.00
C LYS A 83 -14.04 -2.30 7.16
N ASP A 84 -15.23 -2.90 7.22
CA ASP A 84 -16.24 -2.63 8.24
C ASP A 84 -16.14 -3.56 9.45
N ILE A 85 -15.23 -4.55 9.44
CA ILE A 85 -15.07 -5.50 10.53
C ILE A 85 -14.18 -4.88 11.63
N PRO A 86 -14.69 -4.74 12.87
CA PRO A 86 -13.90 -4.21 13.97
C PRO A 86 -12.66 -5.07 14.27
N GLY A 87 -11.52 -4.43 14.52
CA GLY A 87 -10.26 -5.11 14.84
C GLY A 87 -9.46 -5.59 13.63
N ILE A 88 -9.99 -5.47 12.42
CA ILE A 88 -9.21 -5.68 11.19
C ILE A 88 -8.46 -4.40 10.82
N GLN A 89 -7.19 -4.54 10.45
CA GLN A 89 -6.37 -3.44 9.97
C GLN A 89 -7.01 -2.80 8.73
N LYS A 90 -7.18 -1.49 8.74
CA LYS A 90 -7.84 -0.77 7.64
C LYS A 90 -6.83 -0.29 6.61
N MET A 91 -7.23 -0.40 5.34
CA MET A 91 -6.54 0.22 4.24
C MET A 91 -6.91 1.71 4.18
N ILE A 92 -5.92 2.55 3.96
CA ILE A 92 -6.05 4.00 3.84
C ILE A 92 -6.00 4.39 2.37
N ALA A 93 -5.00 3.87 1.65
CA ALA A 93 -4.78 4.20 0.25
C ALA A 93 -3.89 3.16 -0.43
N VAL A 94 -3.85 3.23 -1.76
CA VAL A 94 -2.88 2.53 -2.61
C VAL A 94 -2.10 3.56 -3.40
N CYS A 95 -0.78 3.38 -3.55
CA CYS A 95 0.03 4.15 -4.49
C CYS A 95 0.53 3.23 -5.62
N PRO A 96 -0.14 3.25 -6.79
CA PRO A 96 0.21 2.42 -7.94
C PRO A 96 1.64 2.62 -8.43
N GLU A 97 2.12 3.87 -8.48
CA GLU A 97 3.46 4.28 -8.94
C GLU A 97 4.59 3.80 -8.02
N ARG A 98 4.23 3.25 -6.86
CA ARG A 98 5.15 2.68 -5.87
C ARG A 98 4.83 1.22 -5.58
N LEU A 99 3.78 0.64 -6.18
CA LEU A 99 3.24 -0.68 -5.83
C LEU A 99 3.11 -0.84 -4.31
N THR A 100 2.40 0.09 -3.67
CA THR A 100 2.24 0.08 -2.21
C THR A 100 0.79 0.10 -1.76
N ILE A 101 0.53 -0.61 -0.68
CA ILE A 101 -0.70 -0.49 0.11
C ILE A 101 -0.33 0.24 1.41
N VAL A 102 -1.10 1.29 1.74
CA VAL A 102 -0.96 2.06 2.97
C VAL A 102 -2.11 1.71 3.91
N THR A 103 -1.78 1.38 5.15
CA THR A 103 -2.74 0.93 6.17
C THR A 103 -2.53 1.64 7.50
N GLU A 104 -3.55 1.59 8.37
CA GLU A 104 -3.44 2.08 9.74
C GLU A 104 -2.37 1.32 10.53
N TYR A 105 -1.65 2.02 11.42
CA TYR A 105 -0.78 1.37 12.39
C TYR A 105 -1.60 0.90 13.61
N ALA A 106 -1.60 -0.40 13.89
CA ALA A 106 -2.40 -1.03 14.95
C ALA A 106 -1.63 -1.21 16.29
N GLY A 107 -0.66 -0.32 16.57
CA GLY A 107 0.22 -0.40 17.75
C GLY A 107 -0.48 -0.25 19.07
#